data_AF-A0A6B1GLR8-F1
#
_entry.id   AF-A0A6B1GLR8-F1
#
_cell.length_a   1.000
_cell.length_b   1.000
_cell.length_c   1.000
_cell.angle_alpha   90.00
_cell.angle_beta   90.00
_cell.angle_gamma   90.00
#
_symmetry.space_group_name_H-M   'P 1'
#
loop_
_entity.id
_entity.type
_entity.pdbx_description
1 polymer ?
#
loop_
_entity_poly.entity_id
_entity_poly.type
_entity_poly.pdbx_seq_one_letter_code
_entity_poly.pdbx_strand_id
1 'polypeptide(L)' 'RDSFDIYISEINTMPGFTPISMYPKLWEASGIGYAELLDRLIELALERRGKLDQVKFVL' A
#
# COMPACT_ATOMS: atom_id res chain seq x y z
N ARG A 1 31.91 -1.29 15.80
CA ARG A 1 30.89 -2.35 15.97
C ARG A 1 29.81 -2.00 14.96
N ASP A 2 29.69 -2.79 13.90
CA ASP A 2 28.53 -2.69 13.02
C ASP A 2 27.36 -3.26 13.81
N SER A 3 26.59 -2.35 14.40
CA SER A 3 25.38 -2.70 15.13
C SER A 3 24.30 -3.00 14.10
N PHE A 4 23.57 -4.11 14.23
CA PHE A 4 22.40 -4.43 13.39
C PHE A 4 21.17 -3.63 13.80
N ASP A 5 21.37 -2.38 14.22
CA ASP A 5 20.28 -1.50 14.65
C ASP A 5 19.47 -1.06 13.44
N ILE A 6 18.15 -1.23 13.54
CA ILE A 6 17.21 -0.83 12.49
C ILE A 6 16.58 0.50 12.90
N TYR A 7 16.69 1.49 12.01
CA TYR A 7 16.07 2.80 12.16
C TYR A 7 15.03 3.02 11.08
N ILE A 8 13.90 3.62 11.43
CA ILE A 8 12.88 4.05 10.48
C ILE A 8 13.10 5.54 10.22
N SER A 9 13.39 5.91 8.97
CA SER A 9 13.56 7.32 8.59
C SER A 9 12.19 8.01 8.49
N GLU A 10 11.32 7.49 7.63
CA GLU A 10 10.02 8.08 7.35
C GLU A 10 9.02 7.03 6.84
N ILE A 11 7.73 7.36 6.88
CA ILE A 11 6.66 6.59 6.27
C ILE A 11 6.04 7.43 5.16
N ASN A 12 6.07 6.91 3.93
CA ASN A 12 5.47 7.56 2.76
C ASN A 12 4.09 6.97 2.47
N THR A 13 3.03 7.74 2.70
CA THR A 13 1.64 7.33 2.41
C THR A 13 1.27 7.51 0.93
N MET A 14 2.02 8.34 0.21
CA MET A 14 1.89 8.56 -1.24
C MET A 14 3.28 8.44 -1.89
N PRO A 15 3.84 7.21 -2.00
CA PRO A 15 5.13 7.01 -2.64
C PRO A 15 5.03 7.28 -4.15
N GLY A 16 6.18 7.44 -4.82
CA GLY A 16 6.23 7.37 -6.28
C GLY A 16 5.55 6.09 -6.78
N PHE A 17 4.68 6.22 -7.77
CA PHE A 17 3.78 5.14 -8.20
C PHE A 17 3.88 4.83 -9.70
N THR A 18 4.96 5.22 -10.36
CA THR A 18 5.22 4.78 -11.74
C THR A 18 5.71 3.33 -11.77
N PRO A 19 5.66 2.61 -12.90
CA PRO A 19 6.15 1.22 -12.98
C PRO A 19 7.63 1.03 -12.57
N ILE A 20 8.44 2.10 -12.62
CA ILE A 20 9.86 2.09 -12.21
C ILE A 20 10.08 2.56 -10.77
N SER A 21 9.03 3.00 -10.08
CA SER A 21 9.13 3.46 -8.69
C SER A 21 9.35 2.29 -7.74
N MET A 22 9.99 2.56 -6.60
CA MET A 22 10.36 1.52 -5.62
C MET A 22 9.14 0.77 -5.07
N TYR A 23 8.03 1.45 -4.80
CA TYR A 23 6.85 0.79 -4.22
C TYR A 23 6.27 -0.28 -5.16
N PRO A 24 5.93 0.01 -6.43
CA PRO A 24 5.57 -1.03 -7.40
C PRO A 24 6.62 -2.13 -7.59
N LYS A 25 7.92 -1.78 -7.63
CA LYS A 25 9.00 -2.74 -7.85
C LYS A 25 9.14 -3.77 -6.73
N LEU A 26 8.93 -3.37 -5.48
CA LEU A 26 8.97 -4.30 -4.34
C LEU A 26 7.81 -5.31 -4.38
N TRP A 27 6.61 -4.87 -4.79
CA TRP A 27 5.47 -5.76 -5.00
C TRP A 27 5.70 -6.73 -6.17
N GLU A 28 6.27 -6.25 -7.28
CA GLU A 28 6.65 -7.09 -8.41
C GLU A 28 7.65 -8.17 -7.99
N ALA A 29 8.66 -7.82 -7.19
CA ALA A 29 9.61 -8.78 -6.64
C ALA A 29 8.96 -9.81 -5.69
N SER A 30 7.80 -9.49 -5.11
CA SER A 30 7.00 -10.42 -4.29
C SER A 30 6.00 -11.26 -5.10
N GLY A 31 5.94 -11.05 -6.42
CA GLY A 31 5.08 -11.80 -7.34
C GLY A 31 3.79 -11.10 -7.76
N ILE A 32 3.56 -9.84 -7.36
CA ILE A 32 2.36 -9.07 -7.72
C ILE A 32 2.71 -8.03 -8.78
N GLY A 33 2.12 -8.17 -9.98
CA GLY A 33 2.36 -7.27 -11.09
C GLY A 33 1.76 -5.86 -10.86
N TYR A 34 2.23 -4.86 -11.62
CA TYR A 34 1.76 -3.47 -11.47
C TYR A 34 0.25 -3.31 -11.69
N ALA A 35 -0.33 -4.00 -12.68
CA ALA A 35 -1.77 -3.96 -12.92
C ALA A 35 -2.57 -4.58 -11.76
N GLU A 36 -2.14 -5.75 -11.29
CA GLU A 36 -2.75 -6.43 -10.14
C GLU A 36 -2.66 -5.60 -8.85
N LEU A 37 -1.53 -4.91 -8.65
CA LEU A 37 -1.37 -3.98 -7.52
C LEU A 37 -2.37 -2.82 -7.59
N LEU A 38 -2.60 -2.25 -8.79
CA LEU A 38 -3.60 -1.19 -8.97
C LEU A 38 -5.01 -1.68 -8.67
N ASP A 39 -5.37 -2.83 -9.23
CA ASP A 39 -6.68 -3.47 -8.97
C ASP A 39 -6.87 -3.68 -7.46
N ARG A 40 -5.85 -4.19 -6.79
CA ARG A 40 -5.88 -4.45 -5.35
C ARG A 40 -6.07 -3.18 -4.52
N LEU A 41 -5.41 -2.08 -4.87
CA LEU A 41 -5.57 -0.81 -4.16
C LEU A 41 -6.97 -0.20 -4.36
N ILE A 42 -7.53 -0.35 -5.56
CA ILE A 42 -8.90 0.10 -5.86
C ILE A 42 -9.92 -0.72 -5.04
N GLU A 43 -9.77 -2.05 -5.01
CA GLU A 43 -10.59 -2.93 -4.16
C GLU A 43 -10.54 -2.50 -2.69
N LEU A 44 -9.34 -2.32 -2.13
CA LEU A 44 -9.16 -1.89 -0.75
C LEU A 44 -9.81 -0.54 -0.46
N ALA A 45 -9.79 0.40 -1.41
CA ALA A 45 -10.46 1.69 -1.27
C ALA A 45 -11.98 1.53 -1.20
N LEU A 46 -12.57 0.68 -2.07
CA LEU A 46 -14.01 0.39 -2.07
C LEU A 46 -14.44 -0.35 -0.80
N GLU A 47 -13.68 -1.35 -0.37
CA GLU A 47 -13.93 -2.08 0.88
C GLU A 47 -13.90 -1.15 2.10
N ARG A 48 -12.90 -0.27 2.17
CA ARG A 48 -12.80 0.74 3.24
C ARG A 48 -14.00 1.65 3.24
N ARG A 49 -14.46 2.09 2.06
CA ARG A 49 -15.64 2.95 1.94
C ARG A 49 -16.90 2.22 2.42
N GLY A 50 -17.12 0.99 1.97
CA GLY A 50 -18.27 0.19 2.41
C GLY A 50 -18.34 -0.02 3.92
N LYS A 51 -17.20 -0.27 4.57
CA LYS A 51 -17.09 -0.36 6.05
C LYS A 51 -17.50 0.95 6.74
N LEU A 52 -17.06 2.09 6.22
CA LEU A 52 -17.42 3.40 6.79
C LEU A 52 -18.92 3.69 6.66
N ASP A 53 -19.52 3.31 5.53
CA ASP A 53 -20.95 3.50 5.31
C ASP A 53 -21.76 2.62 6.27
N GLN A 54 -21.35 1.37 6.52
CA GLN A 54 -22.00 0.49 7.51
C GLN A 54 -21.98 1.06 8.94
N VAL A 55 -20.87 1.67 9.36
CA VAL A 55 -20.76 2.27 10.71
C VAL A 55 -21.73 3.46 10.88
N LYS A 56 -21.99 4.23 9.81
CA LYS A 56 -22.92 5.36 9.85
C LYS A 56 -24.39 4.98 9.99
N PHE A 57 -24.77 3.75 9.62
CA PHE A 57 -26.16 3.29 9.79
C PHE A 57 -26.46 2.79 11.21
N VAL A 58 -25.43 2.64 12.06
CA VAL A 58 -25.55 2.10 13.43
C VAL A 58 -25.43 3.19 14.50
N LEU A 59 -25.19 4.45 14.11
CA LEU A 59 -25.17 5.65 14.96
C LEU A 59 -26.34 6.57 14.61
#